data_AF-F2LI37-F1
#
_entry.id   AF-F2LI37-F1
#
_cell.length_a   1.000
_cell.length_b   1.000
_cell.length_c   1.000
_cell.angle_alpha   90.00
_cell.angle_beta   90.00
_cell.angle_gamma   90.00
#
_symmetry.space_group_name_H-M   'P 1'
#
loop_
_entity.id
_entity.type
_entity.pdbx_description
1 polymer ?
#
loop_
_entity_poly.entity_id
_entity_poly.type
_entity_poly.pdbx_seq_one_letter_code
_entity_poly.pdbx_strand_id
1 'polypeptide(L)'
;MIAVVLIAYFAIAVLIAAMLLLPGVRTSVFSTVAQFHGRLSRRVSDRATRTRSHIVKSAKFSQSSLNELQNLLIRRRLLIICATGILATPPLIAIALRGRQLFQYDDTIRVPDEKIAALLQGEQLVPPPPLPPEVFATREVEQIRPALKDASRDWNLLDPDFRTRLLLVYKIMHEQYGYEMALLEGYRSPERQNRLAAIGSNVTNAAAYQSYHQFGLASDNAFLRDGKLVISEKDPWAMRGYQLYGQVAEQVGLTWGGRWKMMDLGHVEYHKPGFKLGHPPPQ
;
A
#
# COMPACT_ATOMS: atom_id res chain seq x y z
N MET A 1 12.45 -0.14 9.23
CA MET A 1 12.71 -0.25 10.68
C MET A 1 11.62 -1.00 11.43
N ILE A 2 10.33 -0.67 11.25
CA ILE A 2 9.21 -1.31 11.96
C ILE A 2 9.13 -2.83 11.73
N ALA A 3 9.35 -3.30 10.50
CA ALA A 3 9.34 -4.74 10.20
C ALA A 3 10.44 -5.53 10.93
N VAL A 4 11.64 -4.93 11.09
CA VAL A 4 12.75 -5.55 11.82
C VAL A 4 12.45 -5.65 13.31
N VAL A 5 11.84 -4.62 13.88
CA VAL A 5 11.42 -4.61 15.30
C VAL A 5 10.33 -5.65 15.56
N LEU A 6 9.37 -5.82 14.64
CA LEU A 6 8.31 -6.82 14.76
C LEU A 6 8.83 -8.25 14.64
N ILE A 7 9.78 -8.52 13.73
CA ILE A 7 10.42 -9.82 13.59
C ILE A 7 11.24 -10.15 14.84
N ALA A 8 12.00 -9.19 15.37
CA ALA A 8 12.79 -9.37 16.58
C ALA A 8 11.89 -9.64 17.80
N TYR A 9 10.79 -8.90 17.94
CA TYR A 9 9.80 -9.13 19.00
C TYR A 9 9.17 -10.52 18.90
N PHE A 10 8.76 -10.95 17.69
CA PHE A 10 8.18 -12.27 17.46
C PHE A 10 9.17 -13.38 17.81
N ALA A 11 10.45 -13.26 17.41
CA ALA A 11 11.48 -14.25 17.72
C ALA A 11 11.70 -14.39 19.24
N ILE A 12 11.73 -13.26 19.97
CA ILE A 12 11.91 -13.25 21.43
C ILE A 12 10.68 -13.85 22.12
N ALA A 13 9.46 -13.48 21.69
CA ALA A 13 8.23 -14.01 22.24
C ALA A 13 8.10 -15.53 22.03
N VAL A 14 8.48 -16.03 20.85
CA VAL A 14 8.51 -17.47 20.53
C VAL A 14 9.56 -18.19 21.38
N LEU A 15 10.73 -17.61 21.59
CA LEU A 15 11.77 -18.21 22.44
C LEU A 15 11.32 -18.32 23.91
N ILE A 16 10.68 -17.28 24.44
CA ILE A 16 10.14 -17.26 25.81
C ILE A 16 8.98 -18.25 25.94
N ALA A 17 8.07 -18.29 24.96
CA ALA A 17 6.98 -19.26 24.91
C ALA A 17 7.50 -20.71 24.81
N ALA A 18 8.52 -20.97 23.99
CA ALA A 18 9.18 -22.28 23.90
C ALA A 18 9.82 -22.67 25.24
N MET A 19 10.53 -21.76 25.91
CA MET A 19 11.04 -21.98 27.27
C MET A 19 9.92 -22.18 28.29
N LEU A 20 8.74 -21.59 28.10
CA LEU A 20 7.62 -21.72 29.05
C LEU A 20 6.80 -23.00 28.85
N LEU A 21 6.63 -23.44 27.61
CA LEU A 21 5.67 -24.48 27.21
C LEU A 21 6.32 -25.83 26.89
N LEU A 22 7.61 -25.87 26.51
CA LEU A 22 8.30 -27.11 26.12
C LEU A 22 9.29 -27.54 27.22
N PRO A 23 8.92 -28.48 28.12
CA PRO A 23 9.81 -28.95 29.18
C PRO A 23 11.12 -29.59 28.68
N GLY A 24 11.15 -30.13 27.44
CA GLY A 24 12.37 -30.68 26.83
C GLY A 24 13.45 -29.65 26.47
N VAL A 25 13.07 -28.39 26.27
CA VAL A 25 14.02 -27.28 26.01
C VAL A 25 14.66 -26.82 27.32
N ARG A 26 13.88 -26.79 28.42
CA ARG A 26 14.40 -26.47 29.77
C ARG A 26 15.47 -27.45 30.20
N THR A 27 15.23 -28.75 30.06
CA THR A 27 16.19 -29.78 30.48
C THR A 27 17.47 -29.77 29.63
N SER A 28 17.39 -29.41 28.35
CA SER A 28 18.57 -29.28 27.48
C SER A 28 19.46 -28.07 27.86
N VAL A 29 18.85 -26.92 28.20
CA VAL A 29 19.60 -25.72 28.64
C VAL A 29 20.18 -25.91 30.03
N PHE A 30 19.41 -26.46 30.98
CA PHE A 30 19.91 -26.71 32.34
C PHE A 30 20.93 -27.86 32.43
N SER A 31 20.84 -28.88 31.56
CA SER A 31 21.86 -29.93 31.50
C SER A 31 23.18 -29.45 30.91
N THR A 32 23.15 -28.48 29.97
CA THR A 32 24.36 -27.86 29.43
C THR A 32 25.06 -26.99 30.49
N VAL A 33 24.30 -26.25 31.30
CA VAL A 33 24.83 -25.46 32.44
C VAL A 33 25.33 -26.38 33.57
N ALA A 34 24.63 -27.47 33.86
CA ALA A 34 25.04 -28.44 34.88
C ALA A 34 26.28 -29.26 34.47
N GLN A 35 26.44 -29.57 33.17
CA GLN A 35 27.65 -30.21 32.65
C GLN A 35 28.86 -29.27 32.65
N PHE A 36 28.65 -27.96 32.49
CA PHE A 36 29.71 -26.95 32.62
C PHE A 36 30.14 -26.78 34.09
N HIS A 37 29.17 -26.75 35.02
CA HIS A 37 29.42 -26.65 36.46
C HIS A 37 30.03 -27.94 37.04
N GLY A 38 29.66 -29.12 36.51
CA GLY A 38 30.20 -30.42 36.93
C GLY A 38 31.60 -30.75 36.39
N ARG A 39 32.05 -30.08 35.32
CA ARG A 39 33.45 -30.17 34.84
C ARG A 39 34.38 -29.24 35.61
N LEU A 40 33.87 -28.18 36.24
CA LEU A 40 34.65 -27.22 37.01
C LEU A 40 34.85 -27.66 38.49
N SER A 41 33.94 -28.43 39.08
CA SER A 41 34.01 -28.85 40.49
C SER A 41 34.60 -30.25 40.75
N ARG A 42 35.32 -30.84 39.79
CA ARG A 42 36.02 -32.13 39.98
C ARG A 42 37.50 -32.09 39.60
N ARG A 43 38.22 -31.12 40.19
CA ARG A 43 39.51 -31.44 40.81
C ARG A 43 39.27 -31.44 42.32
N VAL A 44 39.49 -32.61 42.92
CA VAL A 44 39.63 -32.94 44.37
C VAL A 44 38.74 -34.14 44.75
N SER A 45 39.47 -35.23 45.03
CA SER A 45 39.17 -36.47 45.77
C SER A 45 38.03 -37.40 45.36
N ASP A 46 38.44 -38.47 44.67
CA ASP A 46 38.36 -39.87 45.10
C ASP A 46 37.06 -40.44 45.73
N ARG A 47 36.51 -41.39 44.94
CA ARG A 47 36.27 -42.81 45.30
C ARG A 47 35.40 -43.10 46.54
N ALA A 48 34.19 -43.62 46.28
CA ALA A 48 33.80 -45.02 46.60
C ALA A 48 32.27 -45.18 46.65
N THR A 49 31.69 -45.80 45.61
CA THR A 49 31.05 -47.14 45.65
C THR A 49 29.54 -47.19 45.91
N ARG A 50 28.88 -47.98 45.03
CA ARG A 50 27.56 -48.65 45.17
C ARG A 50 26.35 -47.70 45.01
N THR A 51 25.34 -47.96 44.18
CA THR A 51 24.75 -49.24 43.78
C THR A 51 24.08 -49.16 42.39
N ARG A 52 24.19 -50.29 41.70
CA ARG A 52 23.61 -50.72 40.42
C ARG A 52 22.09 -50.56 40.28
N SER A 53 21.67 -50.38 39.02
CA SER A 53 20.45 -50.94 38.37
C SER A 53 19.11 -50.29 38.75
N HIS A 54 18.13 -50.05 37.86
CA HIS A 54 17.73 -50.73 36.64
C HIS A 54 17.10 -49.73 35.66
N ILE A 55 17.49 -49.84 34.40
CA ILE A 55 16.69 -49.45 33.23
C ILE A 55 15.47 -50.38 33.18
N VAL A 56 14.37 -49.88 32.60
CA VAL A 56 13.05 -50.50 32.36
C VAL A 56 12.00 -50.20 33.44
N LYS A 57 11.21 -49.15 33.17
CA LYS A 57 9.73 -49.21 33.15
C LYS A 57 9.14 -47.91 32.62
N SER A 58 9.15 -47.76 31.28
CA SER A 58 8.10 -47.02 30.57
C SER A 58 6.80 -47.79 30.71
N ALA A 59 5.73 -47.14 31.22
CA ALA A 59 4.30 -47.45 30.97
C ALA A 59 3.32 -46.91 32.04
N LYS A 60 3.74 -46.10 33.03
CA LYS A 60 2.80 -45.53 34.03
C LYS A 60 2.99 -44.04 34.35
N PHE A 61 3.36 -43.22 33.36
CA PHE A 61 3.40 -41.75 33.53
C PHE A 61 2.34 -40.97 32.73
N SER A 62 1.41 -41.69 32.08
CA SER A 62 0.39 -41.06 31.22
C SER A 62 -0.84 -40.53 31.97
N GLN A 63 -1.12 -40.98 33.21
CA GLN A 63 -2.28 -40.48 33.97
C GLN A 63 -1.93 -39.33 34.94
N SER A 64 -0.75 -39.34 35.57
CA SER A 64 -0.37 -38.29 36.53
C SER A 64 0.00 -36.97 35.85
N SER A 65 0.59 -37.02 34.66
CA SER A 65 0.96 -35.83 33.88
C SER A 65 -0.26 -35.02 33.44
N LEU A 66 -1.38 -35.69 33.14
CA LEU A 66 -2.61 -35.01 32.71
C LEU A 66 -3.31 -34.31 33.88
N ASN A 67 -3.38 -34.94 35.05
CA ASN A 67 -3.95 -34.33 36.25
C ASN A 67 -3.07 -33.19 36.80
N GLU A 68 -1.74 -33.29 36.67
CA GLU A 68 -0.82 -32.19 37.02
C GLU A 68 -0.92 -31.02 36.05
N LEU A 69 -1.06 -31.27 34.73
CA LEU A 69 -1.34 -30.23 33.73
C LEU A 69 -2.67 -29.53 34.02
N GLN A 70 -3.72 -30.29 34.34
CA GLN A 70 -5.04 -29.73 34.65
C GLN A 70 -5.01 -28.89 35.92
N ASN A 71 -4.34 -29.36 36.98
CA ASN A 71 -4.16 -28.58 38.21
C ASN A 71 -3.29 -27.34 38.01
N LEU A 72 -2.25 -27.40 37.17
CA LEU A 72 -1.40 -26.25 36.88
C LEU A 72 -2.14 -25.20 36.04
N LEU A 73 -2.97 -25.63 35.08
CA LEU A 73 -3.84 -24.77 34.28
C LEU A 73 -4.90 -24.09 35.16
N ILE A 74 -5.54 -24.81 36.09
CA ILE A 74 -6.55 -24.24 36.99
C ILE A 74 -5.91 -23.26 37.99
N ARG A 75 -4.77 -23.63 38.59
CA ARG A 75 -4.12 -22.84 39.65
C ARG A 75 -3.41 -21.61 39.12
N ARG A 76 -2.97 -21.61 37.85
CA ARG A 76 -2.32 -20.47 37.18
C ARG A 76 -3.17 -19.84 36.07
N ARG A 77 -4.48 -20.15 36.01
CA ARG A 77 -5.39 -19.64 34.97
C ARG A 77 -5.36 -18.13 34.81
N LEU A 78 -5.26 -17.39 35.92
CA LEU A 78 -5.19 -15.92 35.90
C LEU A 78 -3.89 -15.42 35.26
N LEU A 79 -2.76 -16.05 35.57
CA LEU A 79 -1.47 -15.69 34.95
C LEU A 79 -1.44 -16.03 33.46
N ILE A 80 -2.04 -17.16 33.07
CA ILE A 80 -2.14 -17.56 31.66
C ILE A 80 -3.06 -16.61 30.91
N ILE A 81 -4.22 -16.23 31.47
CA ILE A 81 -5.14 -15.29 30.85
C ILE A 81 -4.49 -13.90 30.72
N CYS A 82 -3.77 -13.42 31.74
CA CYS A 82 -3.04 -12.16 31.65
C CYS A 82 -1.94 -12.20 30.58
N ALA A 83 -1.15 -13.28 30.53
CA ALA A 83 -0.09 -13.42 29.53
C ALA A 83 -0.64 -13.50 28.10
N THR A 84 -1.70 -14.28 27.88
CA THR A 84 -2.38 -14.36 26.59
C THR A 84 -3.03 -13.04 26.21
N GLY A 85 -3.63 -12.33 27.17
CA GLY A 85 -4.20 -11.00 26.96
C GLY A 85 -3.15 -9.97 26.54
N ILE A 86 -1.99 -9.95 27.20
CA ILE A 86 -0.87 -9.06 26.86
C ILE A 86 -0.26 -9.42 25.50
N LEU A 87 -0.23 -10.69 25.12
CA LEU A 87 0.27 -11.11 23.81
C LEU A 87 -0.72 -10.81 22.68
N ALA A 88 -2.03 -10.82 22.98
CA ALA A 88 -3.10 -10.55 22.02
C ALA A 88 -3.42 -9.05 21.86
N THR A 89 -3.02 -8.19 22.80
CA THR A 89 -3.31 -6.75 22.74
C THR A 89 -2.69 -6.03 21.53
N PRO A 90 -1.40 -6.22 21.16
CA PRO A 90 -0.83 -5.54 20.00
C PRO A 90 -1.55 -5.85 18.67
N PRO A 91 -1.87 -7.12 18.32
CA PRO A 91 -2.63 -7.41 17.10
C PRO A 91 -4.06 -6.87 17.14
N LEU A 92 -4.74 -6.90 18.29
CA LEU A 92 -6.10 -6.35 18.43
C LEU A 92 -6.11 -4.82 18.31
N ILE A 93 -5.11 -4.13 18.89
CA ILE A 93 -4.92 -2.69 18.74
C ILE A 93 -4.61 -2.35 17.28
N ALA A 94 -3.78 -3.13 16.59
CA ALA A 94 -3.50 -2.94 15.18
C ALA A 94 -4.76 -3.06 14.31
N ILE A 95 -5.64 -4.01 14.60
CA ILE A 95 -6.94 -4.17 13.90
C ILE A 95 -7.91 -3.04 14.26
N ALA A 96 -8.00 -2.64 15.52
CA ALA A 96 -8.87 -1.55 15.96
C ALA A 96 -8.45 -0.19 15.37
N LEU A 97 -7.14 0.07 15.28
CA LEU A 97 -6.60 1.27 14.65
C LEU A 97 -6.75 1.24 13.12
N ARG A 98 -6.82 0.05 12.49
CA ARG A 98 -7.08 -0.12 11.05
C ARG A 98 -8.42 0.48 10.61
N GLY A 99 -9.43 0.45 11.49
CA GLY A 99 -10.76 1.02 11.22
C GLY A 99 -10.81 2.54 11.27
N ARG A 100 -9.87 3.20 11.97
CA ARG A 100 -9.81 4.67 12.07
C ARG A 100 -9.00 5.35 10.96
N GLN A 101 -8.28 4.60 10.13
CA GLN A 101 -7.49 5.16 9.03
C GLN A 101 -8.15 5.09 7.66
N LEU A 102 -9.42 4.70 7.57
CA LEU A 102 -10.16 4.65 6.30
C LEU A 102 -10.55 6.03 5.75
N PHE A 103 -10.33 7.12 6.49
CA PHE A 103 -10.66 8.49 6.05
C PHE A 103 -9.60 9.54 6.42
N GLN A 104 -8.34 9.14 6.60
CA GLN A 104 -7.28 10.13 6.75
C GLN A 104 -6.74 10.46 5.36
N TYR A 105 -7.54 11.22 4.61
CA TYR A 105 -7.03 11.99 3.49
C TYR A 105 -6.06 13.02 4.08
N ASP A 106 -4.84 13.03 3.58
CA ASP A 106 -3.81 13.97 4.01
C ASP A 106 -4.20 15.36 3.49
N ASP A 107 -4.98 16.10 4.28
CA ASP A 107 -5.42 17.49 4.01
C ASP A 107 -4.26 18.50 4.12
N THR A 108 -3.01 18.07 3.99
CA THR A 108 -1.91 19.01 3.83
C THR A 108 -2.00 19.61 2.42
N ILE A 109 -2.74 20.72 2.33
CA ILE A 109 -2.70 21.67 1.23
C ILE A 109 -1.23 22.07 1.09
N ARG A 110 -0.50 21.37 0.21
CA ARG A 110 0.83 21.77 -0.20
C ARG A 110 0.64 23.09 -0.93
N VAL A 111 0.96 24.18 -0.24
CA VAL A 111 0.99 25.51 -0.82
C VAL A 111 1.90 25.41 -2.05
N PRO A 112 1.39 25.69 -3.26
CA PRO A 112 2.20 25.59 -4.48
C PRO A 112 3.44 26.49 -4.34
N ASP A 113 4.59 25.99 -4.78
CA ASP A 113 5.84 26.75 -4.85
C ASP A 113 5.57 28.13 -5.50
N GLU A 114 6.06 29.22 -4.90
CA GLU A 114 5.76 30.60 -5.36
C GLU A 114 6.12 30.80 -6.84
N LYS A 115 7.12 30.07 -7.35
CA LYS A 115 7.49 30.08 -8.77
C LYS A 115 6.43 29.43 -9.66
N ILE A 116 5.76 28.39 -9.17
CA ILE A 116 4.65 27.71 -9.87
C ILE A 116 3.41 28.62 -9.86
N ALA A 117 3.13 29.30 -8.75
CA ALA A 117 2.03 30.26 -8.68
C ALA A 117 2.20 31.43 -9.68
N ALA A 118 3.43 31.94 -9.84
CA ALA A 118 3.73 32.98 -10.82
C ALA A 118 3.56 32.51 -12.28
N LEU A 119 3.97 31.27 -12.61
CA LEU A 119 3.75 30.67 -13.93
C LEU A 119 2.26 30.47 -14.24
N LEU A 120 1.44 30.16 -13.24
CA LEU A 120 -0.01 30.00 -13.40
C LEU A 120 -0.74 31.34 -13.69
N GLN A 121 -0.14 32.49 -13.38
CA GLN A 121 -0.80 33.81 -13.50
C GLN A 121 -0.37 34.62 -14.74
N GLY A 122 0.80 34.34 -15.34
CA GLY A 122 1.38 35.21 -16.38
C GLY A 122 1.45 34.62 -17.81
N GLU A 123 1.46 33.30 -17.97
CA GLU A 123 1.61 32.64 -19.27
C GLU A 123 0.34 31.82 -19.58
N GLN A 124 -0.46 32.26 -20.57
CA GLN A 124 -1.61 31.48 -21.02
C GLN A 124 -1.12 30.31 -21.87
N LEU A 125 -0.85 29.18 -21.22
CA LEU A 125 -0.47 27.95 -21.90
C LEU A 125 -1.62 27.50 -22.82
N VAL A 126 -1.26 27.09 -24.03
CA VAL A 126 -2.20 26.56 -25.02
C VAL A 126 -2.12 25.04 -25.04
N PRO A 127 -3.25 24.31 -25.13
CA PRO A 127 -3.22 22.86 -25.30
C PRO A 127 -2.39 22.41 -26.50
N PRO A 128 -1.71 21.25 -26.41
CA PRO A 128 -1.03 20.69 -27.56
C PRO A 128 -2.03 20.40 -28.69
N PRO A 129 -1.58 20.36 -29.96
CA PRO A 129 -2.43 20.01 -31.08
C PRO A 129 -3.10 18.65 -30.86
N PRO A 130 -4.35 18.46 -31.30
CA PRO A 130 -5.00 17.16 -31.20
C PRO A 130 -4.23 16.11 -32.00
N LEU A 131 -4.00 14.96 -31.39
CA LEU A 131 -3.33 13.84 -32.05
C LEU A 131 -4.29 13.17 -33.06
N PRO A 132 -3.75 12.53 -34.12
CA PRO A 132 -4.56 11.77 -35.05
C PRO A 132 -5.36 10.67 -34.32
N PRO A 133 -6.66 10.47 -34.64
CA PRO A 133 -7.50 9.47 -33.96
C PRO A 133 -6.93 8.05 -34.01
N GLU A 134 -6.15 7.73 -35.04
CA GLU A 134 -5.53 6.43 -35.28
C GLU A 134 -4.56 6.04 -34.16
N VAL A 135 -3.91 7.03 -33.51
CA VAL A 135 -2.99 6.81 -32.40
C VAL A 135 -3.69 6.13 -31.22
N PHE A 136 -4.96 6.44 -30.99
CA PHE A 136 -5.77 5.89 -29.90
C PHE A 136 -6.55 4.62 -30.27
N ALA A 137 -6.51 4.21 -31.53
CA ALA A 137 -7.26 3.07 -32.07
C ALA A 137 -6.34 1.93 -32.54
N THR A 138 -5.06 1.95 -32.15
CA THR A 138 -4.14 0.84 -32.40
C THR A 138 -4.55 -0.40 -31.59
N ARG A 139 -4.19 -1.59 -32.06
CA ARG A 139 -4.55 -2.86 -31.41
C ARG A 139 -3.97 -2.97 -29.99
N GLU A 140 -2.75 -2.47 -29.82
CA GLU A 140 -2.05 -2.43 -28.53
C GLU A 140 -2.80 -1.54 -27.53
N VAL A 141 -3.29 -0.40 -27.99
CA VAL A 141 -4.07 0.52 -27.17
C VAL A 141 -5.44 -0.06 -26.82
N GLU A 142 -6.13 -0.67 -27.79
CA GLU A 142 -7.44 -1.31 -27.55
C GLU A 142 -7.35 -2.46 -26.55
N GLN A 143 -6.26 -3.24 -26.55
CA GLN A 143 -6.03 -4.30 -25.57
C GLN A 143 -5.86 -3.76 -24.14
N ILE A 144 -5.23 -2.60 -23.98
CA ILE A 144 -4.97 -2.00 -22.65
C ILE A 144 -6.17 -1.16 -22.18
N ARG A 145 -6.78 -0.39 -23.08
CA ARG A 145 -7.89 0.54 -22.81
C ARG A 145 -8.94 0.46 -23.95
N PRO A 146 -9.81 -0.56 -23.97
CA PRO A 146 -10.75 -0.78 -25.08
C PRO A 146 -11.76 0.37 -25.26
N ALA A 147 -12.14 1.05 -24.18
CA ALA A 147 -13.11 2.15 -24.24
C ALA A 147 -12.49 3.52 -24.57
N LEU A 148 -11.20 3.58 -24.93
CA LEU A 148 -10.46 4.82 -25.09
C LEU A 148 -10.76 5.57 -26.39
N LYS A 149 -11.21 4.88 -27.44
CA LYS A 149 -11.54 5.48 -28.74
C LYS A 149 -12.58 6.60 -28.60
N ASP A 150 -13.59 6.39 -27.76
CA ASP A 150 -14.71 7.32 -27.57
C ASP A 150 -14.51 8.27 -26.37
N ALA A 151 -13.30 8.30 -25.78
CA ALA A 151 -12.98 9.20 -24.68
C ALA A 151 -12.87 10.66 -25.16
N SER A 152 -13.40 11.61 -24.39
CA SER A 152 -13.23 13.02 -24.72
C SER A 152 -11.82 13.48 -24.39
N ARG A 153 -11.21 14.22 -25.32
CA ARG A 153 -9.92 14.88 -25.16
C ARG A 153 -10.05 16.39 -25.38
N ASP A 154 -11.27 16.90 -25.26
CA ASP A 154 -11.54 18.32 -25.39
C ASP A 154 -11.11 19.06 -24.12
N TRP A 155 -10.02 19.81 -24.23
CA TRP A 155 -9.48 20.63 -23.16
C TRP A 155 -10.41 21.76 -22.72
N ASN A 156 -11.40 22.15 -23.53
CA ASN A 156 -12.35 23.20 -23.15
C ASN A 156 -13.41 22.71 -22.16
N LEU A 157 -13.57 21.40 -22.01
CA LEU A 157 -14.46 20.79 -21.02
C LEU A 157 -13.79 20.60 -19.65
N LEU A 158 -12.51 20.96 -19.52
CA LEU A 158 -11.79 20.96 -18.25
C LEU A 158 -12.03 22.28 -17.50
N ASP A 159 -12.07 22.19 -16.18
CA ASP A 159 -12.08 23.38 -15.33
C ASP A 159 -10.84 24.26 -15.65
N PRO A 160 -10.99 25.59 -15.76
CA PRO A 160 -9.89 26.45 -16.17
C PRO A 160 -8.64 26.34 -15.27
N ASP A 161 -8.84 26.20 -13.95
CA ASP A 161 -7.73 26.10 -13.00
C ASP A 161 -7.02 24.74 -13.14
N PHE A 162 -7.79 23.68 -13.34
CA PHE A 162 -7.25 22.35 -13.60
C PHE A 162 -6.50 22.31 -14.92
N ARG A 163 -7.08 22.87 -15.98
CA ARG A 163 -6.47 22.95 -17.31
C ARG A 163 -5.12 23.63 -17.26
N THR A 164 -5.02 24.81 -16.65
CA THR A 164 -3.75 25.54 -16.55
C THR A 164 -2.67 24.74 -15.81
N ARG A 165 -3.03 24.08 -14.71
CA ARG A 165 -2.12 23.19 -13.97
C ARG A 165 -1.67 22.02 -14.80
N LEU A 166 -2.60 21.34 -15.49
CA LEU A 166 -2.28 20.19 -16.33
C LEU A 166 -1.38 20.57 -17.52
N LEU A 167 -1.61 21.74 -18.13
CA LEU A 167 -0.73 22.27 -19.18
C LEU A 167 0.68 22.58 -18.65
N LEU A 168 0.80 23.09 -17.43
CA LEU A 168 2.10 23.28 -16.79
C LEU A 168 2.81 21.94 -16.55
N VAL A 169 2.08 20.89 -16.16
CA VAL A 169 2.65 19.53 -16.07
C VAL A 169 3.18 19.08 -17.43
N TYR A 170 2.42 19.26 -18.52
CA TYR A 170 2.84 18.88 -19.87
C TYR A 170 4.12 19.62 -20.29
N LYS A 171 4.16 20.94 -20.03
CA LYS A 171 5.34 21.78 -20.30
C LYS A 171 6.56 21.28 -19.55
N ILE A 172 6.45 21.05 -18.24
CA ILE A 172 7.56 20.57 -17.40
C ILE A 172 8.01 19.17 -17.85
N MET A 173 7.08 18.26 -18.14
CA MET A 173 7.40 16.90 -18.59
C MET A 173 8.18 16.89 -19.90
N HIS A 174 7.79 17.75 -20.84
CA HIS A 174 8.49 17.91 -22.11
C HIS A 174 9.87 18.57 -21.91
N GLU A 175 9.92 19.74 -21.28
CA GLU A 175 11.14 20.57 -21.20
C GLU A 175 12.22 19.97 -20.29
N GLN A 176 11.85 19.36 -19.16
CA GLN A 176 12.82 18.86 -18.18
C GLN A 176 13.17 17.38 -18.38
N TYR A 177 12.24 16.59 -18.90
CA TYR A 177 12.38 15.14 -18.93
C TYR A 177 12.26 14.54 -20.34
N GLY A 178 11.92 15.33 -21.36
CA GLY A 178 11.79 14.86 -22.73
C GLY A 178 10.63 13.89 -22.96
N TYR A 179 9.60 13.93 -22.10
CA TYR A 179 8.40 13.11 -22.28
C TYR A 179 7.33 13.92 -23.01
N GLU A 180 7.00 13.48 -24.22
CA GLU A 180 5.79 13.94 -24.90
C GLU A 180 4.57 13.32 -24.24
N MET A 181 3.67 14.16 -23.73
CA MET A 181 2.46 13.73 -23.04
C MET A 181 1.26 13.67 -23.99
N ALA A 182 0.34 12.75 -23.73
CA ALA A 182 -0.93 12.62 -24.45
C ALA A 182 -2.11 12.49 -23.49
N LEU A 183 -3.15 13.30 -23.74
CA LEU A 183 -4.41 13.22 -23.00
C LEU A 183 -5.18 12.00 -23.50
N LEU A 184 -5.43 11.05 -22.60
CA LEU A 184 -6.24 9.87 -22.88
C LEU A 184 -7.72 10.17 -22.73
N GLU A 185 -8.11 10.75 -21.59
CA GLU A 185 -9.48 11.15 -21.29
C GLU A 185 -9.47 12.35 -20.34
N GLY A 186 -10.17 13.42 -20.70
CA GLY A 186 -10.44 14.58 -19.85
C GLY A 186 -11.85 14.49 -19.26
N TYR A 187 -12.78 15.26 -19.82
CA TYR A 187 -14.18 15.19 -19.42
C TYR A 187 -14.83 13.85 -19.76
N ARG A 188 -15.64 13.31 -18.84
CA ARG A 188 -16.43 12.10 -19.06
C ARG A 188 -17.89 12.37 -18.74
N SER A 189 -18.79 12.11 -19.69
CA SER A 189 -20.22 12.34 -19.45
C SER A 189 -20.79 11.34 -18.42
N PRO A 190 -21.87 11.70 -17.69
CA PRO A 190 -22.58 10.78 -16.80
C PRO A 190 -23.07 9.51 -17.49
N GLU A 191 -23.55 9.60 -18.72
CA GLU A 191 -24.01 8.45 -19.51
C GLU A 191 -22.84 7.52 -19.83
N ARG A 192 -21.70 8.09 -20.20
CA ARG A 192 -20.47 7.31 -20.42
C ARG A 192 -19.99 6.67 -19.12
N GLN A 193 -20.00 7.38 -18.00
CA GLN A 193 -19.63 6.83 -16.70
C GLN A 193 -20.51 5.62 -16.34
N ASN A 194 -21.82 5.71 -16.53
CA ASN A 194 -22.74 4.60 -16.30
C ASN A 194 -22.47 3.41 -17.23
N ARG A 195 -22.15 3.67 -18.51
CA ARG A 195 -21.73 2.59 -19.44
C ARG A 195 -20.45 1.90 -18.99
N LEU A 196 -19.44 2.66 -18.53
CA LEU A 196 -18.18 2.08 -18.05
C LEU A 196 -18.38 1.28 -16.76
N ALA A 197 -19.20 1.77 -15.83
CA ALA A 197 -19.57 1.04 -14.62
C ALA A 197 -20.28 -0.29 -14.93
N ALA A 198 -21.07 -0.34 -16.01
CA ALA A 198 -21.73 -1.56 -16.47
C ALA A 198 -20.78 -2.60 -17.12
N ILE A 199 -19.63 -2.17 -17.66
CA ILE A 199 -18.61 -3.08 -18.24
C ILE A 199 -17.88 -3.86 -17.14
N GLY A 200 -17.72 -3.27 -15.95
CA GLY A 200 -17.21 -3.95 -14.76
C GLY A 200 -16.27 -3.09 -13.90
N SER A 201 -16.07 -3.53 -12.65
CA SER A 201 -15.26 -2.85 -11.63
C SER A 201 -13.78 -2.67 -11.99
N ASN A 202 -13.28 -3.43 -12.97
CA ASN A 202 -11.91 -3.31 -13.48
C ASN A 202 -11.66 -2.01 -14.25
N VAL A 203 -12.74 -1.31 -14.69
CA VAL A 203 -12.63 -0.04 -15.43
C VAL A 203 -12.92 1.14 -14.50
N THR A 204 -14.00 1.08 -13.73
CA THR A 204 -14.35 2.08 -12.73
C THR A 204 -15.33 1.49 -11.71
N ASN A 205 -15.20 1.90 -10.45
CA ASN A 205 -16.18 1.61 -9.40
C ASN A 205 -17.15 2.78 -9.13
N ALA A 206 -16.93 3.93 -9.78
CA ALA A 206 -17.75 5.12 -9.62
C ALA A 206 -18.98 5.07 -10.53
N ALA A 207 -20.16 5.40 -9.99
CA ALA A 207 -21.36 5.70 -10.75
C ALA A 207 -21.35 7.16 -11.25
N ALA A 208 -22.40 7.57 -11.97
CA ALA A 208 -22.56 8.97 -12.37
C ALA A 208 -22.43 9.96 -11.19
N TYR A 209 -21.70 11.05 -11.43
CA TYR A 209 -21.32 12.14 -10.54
C TYR A 209 -20.40 11.74 -9.38
N GLN A 210 -19.87 10.52 -9.41
CA GLN A 210 -18.92 10.01 -8.42
C GLN A 210 -17.47 10.00 -8.93
N SER A 211 -17.20 10.64 -10.07
CA SER A 211 -15.85 10.82 -10.61
C SER A 211 -15.58 12.28 -10.98
N TYR A 212 -14.38 12.76 -10.65
CA TYR A 212 -13.91 14.11 -10.98
C TYR A 212 -13.87 14.40 -12.50
N HIS A 213 -13.76 13.37 -13.35
CA HIS A 213 -13.85 13.52 -14.80
C HIS A 213 -15.16 14.17 -15.25
N GLN A 214 -16.25 13.93 -14.51
CA GLN A 214 -17.57 14.44 -14.85
C GLN A 214 -17.75 15.93 -14.54
N PHE A 215 -16.75 16.50 -13.86
CA PHE A 215 -16.69 17.90 -13.47
C PHE A 215 -15.53 18.62 -14.16
N GLY A 216 -14.84 17.97 -15.10
CA GLY A 216 -13.65 18.54 -15.75
C GLY A 216 -12.48 18.75 -14.79
N LEU A 217 -12.43 18.00 -13.68
CA LEU A 217 -11.44 18.13 -12.62
C LEU A 217 -10.50 16.92 -12.54
N ALA A 218 -10.55 16.01 -13.51
CA ALA A 218 -9.60 14.90 -13.61
C ALA A 218 -9.22 14.62 -15.06
N SER A 219 -8.10 13.92 -15.22
CA SER A 219 -7.62 13.49 -16.52
C SER A 219 -6.80 12.21 -16.41
N ASP A 220 -6.92 11.37 -17.43
CA ASP A 220 -6.06 10.22 -17.68
C ASP A 220 -5.04 10.58 -18.77
N ASN A 221 -3.77 10.25 -18.55
CA ASN A 221 -2.65 10.66 -19.38
C ASN A 221 -1.69 9.50 -19.66
N ALA A 222 -0.99 9.58 -20.77
CA ALA A 222 0.10 8.67 -21.14
C ALA A 222 1.17 9.42 -21.94
N PHE A 223 2.10 8.66 -22.52
CA PHE A 223 3.25 9.22 -23.23
C PHE A 223 3.23 8.85 -24.70
N LEU A 224 3.82 9.71 -25.52
CA LEU A 224 4.17 9.41 -26.90
C LEU A 224 5.66 9.07 -26.98
N ARG A 225 5.97 8.04 -27.76
CA ARG A 225 7.32 7.69 -28.17
C ARG A 225 7.29 7.30 -29.63
N ASP A 226 8.04 8.02 -30.47
CA ASP A 226 8.07 7.82 -31.93
C ASP A 226 6.67 7.87 -32.58
N GLY A 227 5.83 8.81 -32.13
CA GLY A 227 4.45 8.98 -32.60
C GLY A 227 3.48 7.88 -32.16
N LYS A 228 3.91 6.94 -31.31
CA LYS A 228 3.08 5.86 -30.77
C LYS A 228 2.75 6.10 -29.31
N LEU A 229 1.52 5.76 -28.94
CA LEU A 229 1.05 5.85 -27.57
C LEU A 229 1.61 4.70 -26.73
N VAL A 230 2.30 5.04 -25.64
CA VAL A 230 2.85 4.07 -24.68
C VAL A 230 2.13 4.26 -23.35
N ILE A 231 1.20 3.34 -23.05
CA ILE A 231 0.33 3.39 -21.86
C ILE A 231 0.80 2.46 -20.76
N SER A 232 1.29 1.25 -21.09
CA SER A 232 1.55 0.25 -20.05
C SER A 232 2.82 0.56 -19.27
N GLU A 233 2.68 0.59 -17.95
CA GLU A 233 3.76 0.66 -16.95
C GLU A 233 4.66 -0.58 -16.94
N LYS A 234 4.31 -1.63 -17.69
CA LYS A 234 5.21 -2.76 -17.95
C LYS A 234 6.41 -2.34 -18.81
N ASP A 235 6.29 -1.28 -19.61
CA ASP A 235 7.43 -0.64 -20.24
C ASP A 235 8.20 0.18 -19.18
N PRO A 236 9.48 -0.14 -18.89
CA PRO A 236 10.26 0.58 -17.88
C PRO A 236 10.40 2.08 -18.15
N TRP A 237 10.42 2.48 -19.42
CA TRP A 237 10.44 3.89 -19.80
C TRP A 237 9.12 4.58 -19.45
N ALA A 238 7.98 3.94 -19.74
CA ALA A 238 6.67 4.48 -19.37
C ALA A 238 6.49 4.52 -17.85
N MET A 239 6.92 3.48 -17.12
CA MET A 239 6.91 3.48 -15.65
C MET A 239 7.72 4.65 -15.09
N ARG A 240 8.91 4.92 -15.63
CA ARG A 240 9.71 6.06 -15.21
C ARG A 240 9.01 7.38 -15.53
N GLY A 241 8.41 7.49 -16.71
CA GLY A 241 7.56 8.61 -17.10
C GLY A 241 6.46 8.86 -16.09
N TYR A 242 5.72 7.83 -15.68
CA TYR A 242 4.63 7.95 -14.71
C TYR A 242 5.10 8.40 -13.33
N GLN A 243 6.27 7.94 -12.88
CA GLN A 243 6.84 8.42 -11.61
C GLN A 243 7.20 9.90 -11.65
N LEU A 244 7.77 10.37 -12.77
CA LEU A 244 8.11 11.78 -12.98
C LEU A 244 6.83 12.63 -13.09
N TYR A 245 5.90 12.18 -13.94
CA TYR A 245 4.59 12.79 -14.13
C TYR A 245 3.85 12.99 -12.80
N GLY A 246 3.80 11.95 -11.96
CA GLY A 246 3.19 12.03 -10.64
C GLY A 246 3.83 13.07 -9.73
N GLN A 247 5.16 13.13 -9.70
CA GLN A 247 5.89 14.14 -8.92
C GLN A 247 5.61 15.56 -9.41
N VAL A 248 5.60 15.77 -10.73
CA VAL A 248 5.31 17.09 -11.33
C VAL A 248 3.86 17.49 -11.09
N ALA A 249 2.91 16.56 -11.22
CA ALA A 249 1.50 16.80 -10.92
C ALA A 249 1.29 17.23 -9.47
N GLU A 250 1.94 16.54 -8.52
CA GLU A 250 1.91 16.90 -7.10
C GLU A 250 2.50 18.29 -6.83
N GLN A 251 3.57 18.68 -7.53
CA GLN A 251 4.20 20.01 -7.38
C GLN A 251 3.28 21.16 -7.79
N VAL A 252 2.40 20.94 -8.77
CA VAL A 252 1.43 21.95 -9.23
C VAL A 252 0.08 21.87 -8.50
N GLY A 253 0.02 21.10 -7.41
CA GLY A 253 -1.17 20.99 -6.55
C GLY A 253 -2.26 20.05 -7.07
N LEU A 254 -1.92 19.08 -7.92
CA LEU A 254 -2.82 18.00 -8.31
C LEU A 254 -2.60 16.77 -7.42
N THR A 255 -3.65 16.01 -7.21
CA THR A 255 -3.58 14.68 -6.59
C THR A 255 -3.26 13.65 -7.67
N TRP A 256 -2.26 12.81 -7.46
CA TRP A 256 -1.86 11.76 -8.40
C TRP A 256 -2.35 10.37 -7.97
N GLY A 257 -3.00 9.67 -8.91
CA GLY A 257 -3.58 8.33 -8.69
C GLY A 257 -2.54 7.24 -8.42
N GLY A 258 -1.26 7.47 -8.74
CA GLY A 258 -0.18 6.54 -8.39
C GLY A 258 0.12 6.44 -6.89
N ARG A 259 -0.42 7.35 -6.05
CA ARG A 259 -0.35 7.23 -4.59
C ARG A 259 -1.44 6.34 -4.00
N TRP A 260 -2.45 5.97 -4.78
CA TRP A 260 -3.57 5.18 -4.28
C TRP A 260 -3.17 3.73 -4.02
N LYS A 261 -3.91 3.07 -3.11
CA LYS A 261 -3.71 1.65 -2.80
C LYS A 261 -3.88 0.76 -4.03
N MET A 262 -4.86 1.10 -4.88
CA MET A 262 -4.98 0.58 -6.24
C MET A 262 -4.49 1.70 -7.15
N MET A 263 -3.24 1.59 -7.60
CA MET A 263 -2.56 2.65 -8.32
C MET A 263 -3.22 2.88 -9.69
N ASP A 264 -3.49 4.14 -10.01
CA ASP A 264 -3.83 4.58 -11.36
C ASP A 264 -2.80 5.61 -11.82
N LEU A 265 -1.74 5.13 -12.47
CA LEU A 265 -0.53 5.90 -12.71
C LEU A 265 -0.73 7.04 -13.73
N GLY A 266 -1.67 6.89 -14.65
CA GLY A 266 -2.00 7.92 -15.64
C GLY A 266 -2.98 8.98 -15.12
N HIS A 267 -3.53 8.79 -13.94
CA HIS A 267 -4.65 9.58 -13.44
C HIS A 267 -4.21 10.71 -12.52
N VAL A 268 -4.80 11.90 -12.70
CA VAL A 268 -4.69 13.03 -11.76
C VAL A 268 -6.05 13.69 -11.54
N GLU A 269 -6.24 14.22 -10.33
CA GLU A 269 -7.43 14.97 -9.92
C GLU A 269 -7.02 16.35 -9.38
N TYR A 270 -7.85 17.36 -9.61
CA TYR A 270 -7.77 18.65 -8.93
C TYR A 270 -8.84 18.75 -7.86
N HIS A 271 -8.41 18.74 -6.61
CA HIS A 271 -9.28 18.87 -5.45
C HIS A 271 -9.50 20.36 -5.18
N LYS A 272 -10.33 20.96 -6.04
CA LYS A 272 -10.62 22.39 -6.02
C LYS A 272 -11.19 22.80 -4.65
N PRO A 273 -10.63 23.84 -3.99
CA PRO A 273 -11.14 24.31 -2.71
C PRO A 273 -12.64 24.60 -2.77
N GLY A 274 -13.40 24.03 -1.83
CA GLY A 274 -14.86 24.21 -1.75
C GLY A 274 -15.69 23.32 -2.69
N PHE A 275 -15.07 22.58 -3.62
CA PHE A 275 -15.77 21.59 -4.42
C PHE A 275 -16.10 20.35 -3.60
N LYS A 276 -17.29 19.76 -3.83
CA LYS A 276 -17.73 18.50 -3.20
C LYS A 276 -18.24 17.54 -4.27
N LEU A 277 -17.59 16.38 -4.37
CA LEU A 277 -17.98 15.32 -5.29
C LEU A 277 -19.39 14.78 -4.95
N GLY A 278 -20.10 14.24 -5.95
CA GLY A 278 -21.41 13.60 -5.75
C GLY A 278 -22.62 14.50 -5.96
N HIS A 279 -22.44 15.80 -6.17
CA HIS A 279 -23.54 16.72 -6.48
C HIS A 279 -23.43 17.13 -7.95
N PRO A 280 -24.49 17.00 -8.77
CA PRO A 280 -24.45 17.51 -10.12
C PRO A 280 -24.19 19.03 -10.11
N PRO A 281 -23.47 19.57 -11.12
CA PRO A 281 -23.31 21.01 -11.23
C PRO A 281 -24.69 21.67 -11.39
N PRO A 282 -24.89 22.90 -10.88
CA PRO A 282 -26.13 23.62 -11.09
C PRO A 282 -26.40 23.75 -12.59
N GLN A 283 -27.64 23.45 -13.00
CA GLN A 283 -28.11 23.56 -14.38
C GLN A 283 -28.26 25.02 -14.83
#